data_AF-A0A2P8AP00-F1
#
_entry.id   AF-A0A2P8AP00-F1
#
_cell.length_a   1.000
_cell.length_b   1.000
_cell.length_c   1.000
_cell.angle_alpha   90.00
_cell.angle_beta   90.00
_cell.angle_gamma   90.00
#
_symmetry.space_group_name_H-M   'P 1'
#
loop_
_entity.id
_entity.type
_entity.pdbx_description
1 polymer ?
#
loop_
_entity_poly.entity_id
_entity_poly.type
_entity_poly.pdbx_seq_one_letter_code
_entity_poly.pdbx_strand_id
1 'polypeptide(L)' 'MPAKRSPKKSRKQPPKPSVVDVTPPDPDTLTVASPVALPALADTPPPPKAGPPAGRDARLAGRSQRAGQTRFYAFRRS' A
#
# COMPACT_ATOMS: atom_id res chain seq x y z
N MET A 1 0.38 -35.15 -21.97
CA MET A 1 -0.85 -35.45 -21.20
C MET A 1 -0.93 -34.53 -19.99
N PRO A 2 -1.95 -33.67 -19.84
CA PRO A 2 -2.07 -32.80 -18.67
C PRO A 2 -2.57 -33.58 -17.45
N ALA A 3 -1.93 -33.37 -16.29
CA ALA A 3 -2.37 -33.99 -15.04
C ALA A 3 -3.68 -33.34 -14.54
N LYS A 4 -4.70 -34.15 -14.20
CA LYS A 4 -5.94 -33.66 -13.58
C LYS A 4 -5.65 -33.23 -12.14
N ARG A 5 -5.80 -31.93 -11.85
CA ARG A 5 -5.71 -31.38 -10.49
C ARG A 5 -7.12 -31.29 -9.91
N SER A 6 -7.41 -32.05 -8.86
CA SER A 6 -8.64 -31.91 -8.08
C SER A 6 -8.57 -30.62 -7.24
N PRO A 7 -9.63 -29.79 -7.17
CA PRO A 7 -9.66 -28.64 -6.28
C PRO A 7 -9.79 -29.14 -4.84
N LYS A 8 -8.65 -29.41 -4.18
CA LYS A 8 -8.64 -29.98 -2.82
C LYS A 8 -9.30 -29.08 -1.77
N LYS A 9 -9.51 -27.79 -2.06
CA LYS A 9 -10.27 -26.85 -1.24
C LYS A 9 -10.89 -25.80 -2.17
N SER A 10 -12.15 -25.99 -2.55
CA SER A 10 -12.90 -24.92 -3.22
C SER A 10 -12.97 -23.72 -2.28
N ARG A 11 -12.47 -22.56 -2.72
CA ARG A 11 -12.59 -21.31 -1.97
C ARG A 11 -14.07 -20.94 -1.94
N LYS A 12 -14.69 -21.00 -0.76
CA LYS A 12 -16.05 -20.46 -0.55
C LYS A 12 -16.02 -18.98 -0.96
N GLN A 13 -16.90 -18.59 -1.87
CA GLN A 13 -17.06 -17.18 -2.21
C GLN A 13 -17.60 -16.45 -0.98
N PRO A 14 -17.06 -15.27 -0.62
CA PRO A 14 -17.66 -14.45 0.41
C PRO A 14 -19.09 -14.07 -0.04
N PRO A 15 -20.03 -13.92 0.92
CA PRO A 15 -21.36 -13.44 0.61
C PRO A 15 -21.24 -12.10 -0.11
N LYS A 16 -22.05 -11.91 -1.15
CA LYS A 16 -22.14 -10.63 -1.85
C LYS A 16 -22.71 -9.60 -0.87
N PRO A 17 -22.09 -8.42 -0.71
CA PRO A 17 -22.66 -7.37 0.12
C PRO A 17 -24.04 -7.00 -0.43
N SER A 18 -25.01 -6.83 0.46
CA SER A 18 -26.34 -6.39 0.06
C SER A 18 -26.30 -4.91 -0.30
N VAL A 19 -27.27 -4.45 -1.09
CA VAL A 19 -27.36 -3.03 -1.49
C VAL A 19 -27.50 -2.12 -0.26
N VAL A 20 -28.12 -2.63 0.81
CA VAL A 20 -28.26 -1.92 2.09
C VAL A 20 -26.90 -1.69 2.74
N ASP A 21 -25.97 -2.65 2.65
CA ASP A 21 -24.63 -2.54 3.23
C ASP A 21 -23.75 -1.49 2.52
N VAL A 22 -24.10 -1.13 1.28
CA VAL A 22 -23.32 -0.22 0.42
C VAL A 22 -23.99 1.14 0.32
N THR A 23 -25.24 1.28 0.77
CA THR A 23 -25.96 2.55 0.70
C THR A 23 -25.54 3.40 1.89
N PRO A 24 -24.79 4.50 1.69
CA PRO A 24 -24.47 5.41 2.78
C PRO A 24 -25.77 6.06 3.30
N PRO A 25 -25.83 6.41 4.60
CA PRO A 25 -26.97 7.13 5.15
C PRO A 25 -27.18 8.48 4.46
N ASP A 26 -28.45 8.86 4.31
CA ASP A 26 -28.86 10.11 3.66
C ASP A 26 -28.31 11.33 4.42
N PRO A 27 -27.45 12.17 3.80
CA PRO A 27 -26.84 13.31 4.46
C PRO A 27 -27.87 14.34 4.96
N ASP A 28 -29.05 14.42 4.35
CA ASP A 28 -30.10 15.36 4.75
C ASP A 28 -30.82 14.93 6.04
N THR A 29 -30.68 13.65 6.42
CA THR A 29 -31.21 13.12 7.69
C THR A 29 -30.20 13.20 8.83
N LEU A 30 -28.93 13.50 8.53
CA LEU A 30 -27.87 13.63 9.53
C LEU A 30 -28.06 14.95 10.28
N THR A 31 -28.79 14.88 11.39
CA THR A 31 -28.92 16.02 12.31
C THR A 31 -27.54 16.28 12.93
N VAL A 32 -26.96 17.44 12.65
CA VAL A 32 -25.69 17.87 13.25
C VAL A 32 -25.91 17.99 14.76
N ALA A 33 -25.33 17.07 15.53
CA ALA A 33 -25.29 17.18 16.98
C ALA A 33 -24.58 18.48 17.38
N SER A 34 -25.05 19.13 18.44
CA SER A 34 -24.43 20.34 19.01
C SER A 34 -22.93 20.12 19.20
N PRO A 35 -22.09 21.15 18.94
CA PRO A 35 -20.64 21.01 19.04
C PRO A 35 -20.25 20.50 20.43
N VAL A 36 -19.71 19.28 20.47
CA VAL A 36 -19.13 18.71 21.68
C VAL A 36 -17.82 19.45 21.93
N ALA A 37 -17.70 20.09 23.10
CA ALA A 37 -16.46 20.70 23.53
C ALA A 37 -15.40 19.61 23.69
N LEU A 38 -14.47 19.54 22.74
CA LEU A 38 -13.32 18.64 22.81
C LEU A 38 -12.35 19.18 23.87
N PRO A 39 -11.81 18.34 24.77
CA PRO A 39 -10.71 18.76 25.64
C PRO A 39 -9.56 19.25 24.76
N ALA A 40 -9.01 20.41 25.10
CA ALA A 40 -7.90 21.00 24.36
C ALA A 40 -6.80 19.97 24.14
N LEU A 41 -6.35 19.83 22.89
CA LEU A 41 -5.29 18.93 22.42
C LEU A 41 -3.96 19.22 23.15
N ALA A 42 -3.83 18.75 24.39
CA ALA A 42 -2.57 18.80 25.13
C ALA A 42 -1.59 17.68 24.70
N ASP A 43 -2.08 16.65 24.02
CA ASP A 43 -1.32 15.43 23.71
C ASP A 43 -1.14 15.20 22.20
N THR A 44 -0.93 16.27 21.41
CA THR A 44 -0.49 16.05 20.02
C THR A 44 1.01 15.78 20.02
N PRO A 45 1.47 14.54 19.75
CA PRO A 45 2.90 14.28 19.64
C PRO A 45 3.47 15.11 18.48
N PRO A 46 4.73 15.60 18.61
CA PRO A 46 5.35 16.36 17.54
C PRO A 46 5.38 15.53 16.25
N PRO A 47 5.19 16.15 15.08
CA PRO A 47 5.21 15.44 13.82
C PRO A 47 6.55 14.70 13.65
N PRO A 48 6.53 13.48 13.08
CA PRO A 48 7.76 12.73 12.86
C PRO A 48 8.71 13.55 11.98
N LYS A 49 9.99 13.56 12.35
CA LYS A 49 11.03 14.27 11.62
C LYS A 49 11.03 13.75 10.17
N ALA A 50 10.62 14.58 9.22
CA ALA A 50 10.65 14.27 7.80
C ALA A 50 12.11 14.27 7.30
N GLY A 51 12.83 13.20 7.64
CA GLY A 51 14.15 12.91 7.09
C GLY A 51 14.03 11.98 5.88
N PRO A 52 15.01 11.97 4.96
CA PRO A 52 15.12 10.90 3.99
C PRO A 52 15.15 9.55 4.74
N PRO A 53 14.57 8.46 4.19
CA PRO A 53 14.58 7.17 4.85
C PRO A 53 16.03 6.81 5.21
N ALA A 54 16.28 6.48 6.47
CA ALA A 54 17.56 5.92 6.92
C ALA A 54 17.75 4.57 6.23
N GLY A 55 18.30 4.60 5.01
CA GLY A 55 18.25 3.44 4.11
C GLY A 55 18.42 3.76 2.62
N ARG A 56 19.16 4.80 2.27
CA ARG A 56 19.96 4.81 1.02
C ARG A 56 21.38 5.03 1.53
N ASP A 57 22.20 4.00 1.74
CA ASP A 57 23.03 3.46 0.67
C ASP A 57 23.62 2.10 1.07
N ALA A 58 23.32 1.09 0.26
CA ALA A 58 24.16 -0.12 0.13
C ALA A 58 23.82 -0.87 -1.17
N ARG A 59 22.57 -0.77 -1.64
CA ARG A 59 22.09 -1.52 -2.81
C ARG A 59 22.08 -0.73 -4.13
N LEU A 60 22.38 0.57 -4.11
CA LEU A 60 22.52 1.42 -5.31
C LEU A 60 23.94 1.96 -5.55
N ALA A 61 24.89 1.61 -4.67
CA ALA A 61 26.32 1.90 -4.88
C ALA A 61 26.97 1.01 -5.96
N GLY A 62 26.18 0.20 -6.68
CA GLY A 62 26.65 -0.67 -7.72
C GLY A 62 25.67 -0.71 -8.87
N ARG A 63 26.12 -0.21 -10.03
CA ARG A 63 25.50 -0.38 -11.37
C ARG A 63 24.55 0.73 -11.81
N SER A 64 25.04 1.96 -11.85
CA SER A 64 24.62 2.88 -12.93
C SER A 64 25.76 2.97 -13.94
N GLN A 65 25.51 2.51 -15.17
CA GLN A 65 26.39 2.75 -16.30
C GLN A 65 26.29 4.25 -16.63
N ARG A 66 27.30 5.02 -16.23
CA ARG A 66 27.46 6.41 -16.66
C ARG A 66 27.69 6.42 -18.17
N ALA A 67 27.07 7.37 -18.88
CA ALA A 67 27.26 7.50 -20.32
C ALA A 67 28.77 7.60 -20.65
N GLY A 68 29.27 6.74 -21.54
CA GLY A 68 30.70 6.58 -21.85
C GLY A 68 31.39 5.40 -21.15
N GLN A 69 30.77 4.77 -20.15
CA GLN A 69 31.32 3.58 -19.51
C GLN A 69 31.05 2.34 -20.40
N THR A 70 32.07 1.52 -20.67
CA THR A 70 31.89 0.25 -21.38
C THR A 70 31.04 -0.72 -20.55
N ARG A 71 30.05 -1.35 -21.20
CA ARG A 71 29.11 -2.28 -20.55
C ARG A 71 29.80 -3.60 -20.21
N PHE A 72 29.73 -3.99 -18.95
CA PHE A 72 30.17 -5.32 -18.50
C PHE A 72 29.04 -6.33 -18.70
N TYR A 73 29.09 -7.06 -19.82
CA TYR A 73 28.19 -8.19 -20.03
C TYR A 73 28.79 -9.45 -19.39
N ALA A 74 27.99 -10.15 -18.57
CA ALA A 74 28.41 -11.37 -17.88
C ALA A 74 28.78 -12.52 -18.83
N PHE A 75 28.28 -12.49 -20.07
CA PHE A 75 28.65 -13.41 -21.14
C PHE A 75 29.08 -12.57 -22.34
N ARG A 76 30.39 -12.34 -22.46
CA ARG A 76 30.96 -11.68 -23.64
C ARG A 76 30.72 -12.61 -24.83
N ARG A 77 29.88 -12.20 -25.78
CA ARG A 77 29.84 -12.85 -27.10
C ARG A 77 31.05 -12.31 -27.86
N SER A 78 31.97 -13.23 -28.19
CA SER A 78 33.17 -12.98 -29.00
C SER A 78 32.82 -12.49 -30.39
#